data_AF-A0A1R3GRZ4-F1
#
_entry.id   AF-A0A1R3GRZ4-F1
#
_cell.length_a   1.000
_cell.length_b   1.000
_cell.length_c   1.000
_cell.angle_alpha   90.00
_cell.angle_beta   90.00
_cell.angle_gamma   90.00
#
_symmetry.space_group_name_H-M   'P 1'
#
loop_
_entity.id
_entity.type
_entity.pdbx_description
1 polymer ?
#
loop_
_entity_poly.entity_id
_entity_poly.type
_entity_poly.pdbx_seq_one_letter_code
_entity_poly.pdbx_strand_id
1 'polypeptide(L)'
;MTDGVQTRLQKDVATLQKEVQRIELSIEESSEHLRTEFKTSLEAAAAEMRQLFAQVTLKLGSSSSSQIPETPINASTSRINDSVQPTTDPKPFTKHSKLQCPRFNGEDFLGWKIKINQFFEADETEERNKVRIAMMHFDGRALQWHQRFMRVIGRQQS
;
A
#
# COMPACT_ATOMS: atom_id res chain seq x y z
N MET A 1 4.26 62.24 20.17
CA MET A 1 5.08 61.02 20.33
C MET A 1 4.38 59.75 19.82
N THR A 2 3.08 59.80 19.49
CA THR A 2 2.26 58.66 19.06
C THR A 2 2.49 58.24 17.60
N ASP A 3 2.82 59.19 16.71
CA ASP A 3 2.93 58.93 15.27
C ASP A 3 4.07 57.96 14.89
N GLY A 4 5.18 57.99 15.63
CA GLY A 4 6.32 57.10 15.41
C GLY A 4 6.05 55.64 15.77
N VAL A 5 5.18 55.40 16.76
CA VAL A 5 4.75 54.05 17.13
C VAL A 5 3.76 53.51 16.10
N GLN A 6 2.84 54.35 15.65
CA GLN A 6 1.85 53.97 14.64
C GLN A 6 2.47 53.62 13.29
N THR A 7 3.46 54.39 12.84
CA THR A 7 4.19 54.09 11.58
C THR A 7 4.99 52.79 11.67
N ARG A 8 5.60 52.50 12.83
CA ARG A 8 6.34 51.25 13.03
C ARG A 8 5.42 50.03 13.01
N LEU A 9 4.29 50.10 13.71
CA LEU A 9 3.29 49.03 13.70
C LEU A 9 2.73 48.80 12.29
N GLN A 10 2.44 49.87 11.55
CA GLN A 10 1.92 49.77 10.20
C GLN A 10 2.92 49.14 9.22
N LYS A 11 4.22 49.41 9.41
CA LYS A 11 5.29 48.75 8.66
C LYS A 11 5.39 47.25 8.99
N ASP A 12 5.28 46.89 10.26
CA ASP A 12 5.35 45.49 10.69
C ASP A 12 4.14 44.69 10.15
N VAL A 13 2.94 45.27 10.15
CA VAL A 13 1.74 44.66 9.54
C VAL A 13 1.92 44.44 8.05
N ALA A 14 2.40 45.45 7.31
CA ALA A 14 2.66 45.32 5.87
C ALA A 14 3.73 44.26 5.56
N THR A 15 4.75 44.16 6.43
CA THR A 15 5.80 43.15 6.30
C THR A 15 5.24 41.75 6.52
N LEU A 16 4.45 41.55 7.58
CA LEU A 16 3.81 40.27 7.86
C LEU A 16 2.83 39.84 6.77
N GLN A 17 2.02 40.77 6.23
CA GLN A 17 1.13 40.48 5.11
C GLN A 17 1.90 39.98 3.88
N LYS A 18 3.08 40.57 3.60
CA LYS A 18 3.94 40.13 2.51
C LYS A 18 4.55 38.74 2.75
N GLU A 19 4.93 38.43 3.98
CA GLU A 19 5.44 37.10 4.33
C GLU A 19 4.35 36.03 4.20
N VAL A 20 3.11 36.32 4.65
CA VAL A 20 1.97 35.40 4.50
C VAL A 20 1.71 35.09 3.03
N GLN A 21 1.61 36.11 2.17
CA GLN A 21 1.42 35.89 0.73
C GLN A 21 2.57 35.09 0.11
N ARG A 22 3.82 35.33 0.55
CA ARG A 22 4.97 34.54 0.08
C ARG A 22 4.84 33.07 0.48
N ILE A 23 4.44 32.80 1.73
CA ILE A 23 4.27 31.44 2.23
C ILE A 23 3.15 30.73 1.47
N GLU A 24 2.01 31.39 1.25
CA GLU A 24 0.90 30.81 0.47
C GLU A 24 1.34 30.43 -0.94
N LEU A 25 2.03 31.33 -1.65
CA LEU A 25 2.59 31.04 -2.98
C LEU A 25 3.58 29.87 -2.95
N SER A 26 4.45 29.84 -1.95
CA SER A 26 5.44 28.77 -1.80
C SER A 26 4.80 27.41 -1.50
N ILE A 27 3.72 27.38 -0.71
CA ILE A 27 2.95 26.16 -0.44
C ILE A 27 2.27 25.66 -1.71
N GLU A 28 1.64 26.57 -2.47
CA GLU A 28 0.98 26.22 -3.73
C GLU A 28 2.00 25.62 -4.71
N GLU A 29 3.15 26.28 -4.90
CA GLU A 29 4.24 25.82 -5.75
C GLU A 29 4.79 24.46 -5.28
N SER A 30 5.02 24.29 -3.97
CA SER A 30 5.47 23.02 -3.40
C SER A 30 4.44 21.90 -3.61
N SER A 31 3.14 22.22 -3.50
CA SER A 31 2.07 21.25 -3.70
C SER A 31 1.97 20.79 -5.15
N GLU A 32 2.07 21.72 -6.11
CA GLU A 32 2.06 21.42 -7.54
C GLU A 32 3.29 20.63 -7.95
N HIS A 33 4.45 20.97 -7.38
CA HIS A 33 5.68 20.21 -7.57
C HIS A 33 5.51 18.76 -7.09
N LEU A 34 5.02 18.56 -5.85
CA LEU A 34 4.79 17.22 -5.30
C LEU A 34 3.78 16.41 -6.11
N ARG A 35 2.68 17.05 -6.58
CA ARG A 35 1.68 16.38 -7.44
C ARG A 35 2.30 15.95 -8.77
N THR A 36 3.14 16.79 -9.35
CA THR A 36 3.83 16.49 -10.61
C THR A 36 4.82 15.35 -10.44
N GLU A 37 5.67 15.40 -9.42
CA GLU A 37 6.63 14.33 -9.11
C GLU A 37 5.92 12.99 -8.86
N PHE A 38 4.82 13.00 -8.09
CA PHE A 38 4.05 11.78 -7.85
C PHE A 38 3.44 11.22 -9.14
N LYS A 39 2.87 12.08 -10.00
CA LYS A 39 2.30 11.66 -11.29
C LYS A 39 3.39 11.04 -12.18
N THR A 40 4.52 11.72 -12.32
CA THR A 40 5.66 11.24 -13.10
C THR A 40 6.18 9.91 -12.57
N SER A 41 6.32 9.78 -11.25
CA SER A 41 6.74 8.54 -10.59
C SER A 41 5.75 7.40 -10.86
N LEU A 42 4.44 7.66 -10.79
CA LEU A 42 3.40 6.67 -11.09
C LEU A 42 3.45 6.22 -12.55
N GLU A 43 3.62 7.15 -13.49
CA GLU A 43 3.74 6.85 -14.91
C GLU A 43 5.00 6.03 -15.22
N ALA A 44 6.13 6.37 -14.59
CA ALA A 44 7.38 5.62 -14.72
C ALA A 44 7.23 4.19 -14.20
N ALA A 45 6.68 4.03 -12.99
CA ALA A 45 6.41 2.70 -12.42
C ALA A 45 5.43 1.88 -13.28
N ALA A 46 4.42 2.52 -13.88
CA ALA A 46 3.50 1.86 -14.79
C ALA A 46 4.19 1.44 -16.10
N ALA A 47 5.12 2.24 -16.62
CA ALA A 47 5.92 1.90 -17.80
C ALA A 47 6.84 0.70 -17.53
N GLU A 48 7.54 0.70 -16.40
CA GLU A 48 8.39 -0.42 -15.97
C GLU A 48 7.57 -1.71 -15.84
N MET A 49 6.38 -1.63 -15.24
CA MET A 49 5.49 -2.77 -15.10
C MET A 49 5.05 -3.34 -16.44
N ARG A 50 4.65 -2.49 -17.41
CA ARG A 50 4.31 -2.92 -18.77
C ARG A 50 5.49 -3.62 -19.46
N GLN A 51 6.71 -3.11 -19.27
CA GLN A 51 7.91 -3.72 -19.84
C GLN A 51 8.21 -5.10 -19.23
N LEU A 52 8.07 -5.24 -17.92
CA LEU A 52 8.20 -6.54 -17.25
C LEU A 52 7.17 -7.56 -17.76
N PHE A 53 5.91 -7.13 -17.94
CA PHE A 53 4.85 -7.98 -18.49
C PHE A 53 5.12 -8.42 -19.94
N ALA A 54 5.66 -7.53 -20.79
CA ALA A 54 6.05 -7.86 -22.15
C ALA A 54 7.16 -8.92 -22.19
N GLN A 55 8.17 -8.79 -21.32
CA GLN A 55 9.29 -9.74 -21.21
C GLN A 55 8.83 -11.13 -20.75
N VAL A 56 7.92 -11.21 -19.77
CA VAL A 56 7.39 -12.49 -19.27
C VAL A 56 6.53 -13.19 -20.34
N THR A 57 5.66 -12.45 -21.03
CA THR A 57 4.79 -12.99 -22.08
C THR A 57 5.60 -13.58 -23.24
N LEU A 58 6.68 -12.91 -23.66
CA LEU A 58 7.56 -13.39 -24.74
C LEU A 58 8.35 -14.65 -24.33
N LYS A 59 8.75 -14.77 -23.06
CA LYS A 59 9.55 -15.90 -22.59
C LYS A 59 8.74 -17.18 -22.35
N LEU A 60 7.44 -17.06 -22.06
CA LEU A 60 6.53 -18.20 -21.87
C LEU A 60 6.06 -18.82 -23.21
N GLY A 61 6.11 -18.08 -24.31
CA GLY A 61 5.80 -18.59 -25.66
C GLY A 61 6.89 -19.45 -26.31
N SER A 62 8.07 -19.59 -25.70
CA SER A 62 9.23 -20.28 -26.30
C SER A 62 9.81 -21.43 -25.47
N SER A 63 9.04 -22.01 -24.55
CA SER A 63 9.44 -23.23 -23.83
C SER A 63 8.37 -24.31 -23.94
N SER A 64 8.20 -24.83 -25.16
CA SER A 64 7.71 -26.21 -25.33
C SER A 64 8.91 -27.14 -25.34
N SER A 65 9.20 -27.79 -24.21
CA SER A 65 9.76 -29.15 -24.22
C SER A 65 9.69 -29.79 -22.82
N SER A 66 8.70 -30.68 -22.70
CA SER A 66 8.85 -32.06 -22.22
C SER A 66 9.14 -32.35 -20.72
N GLN A 67 8.31 -33.28 -20.23
CA GLN A 67 8.55 -34.34 -19.23
C GLN A 67 7.94 -34.16 -17.84
N ILE A 68 6.77 -34.81 -17.69
CA ILE A 68 6.23 -35.39 -16.47
C ILE A 68 7.08 -36.63 -16.13
N PRO A 69 7.54 -36.79 -14.88
CA PRO A 69 7.67 -38.13 -14.30
C PRO A 69 6.86 -38.23 -12.99
N GLU A 70 5.87 -39.13 -13.00
CA GLU A 70 5.28 -39.71 -11.80
C GLU A 70 6.28 -40.63 -11.10
N THR A 71 6.28 -40.67 -9.76
CA THR A 71 6.67 -41.83 -8.89
C THR A 71 6.23 -41.52 -7.42
N PRO A 72 6.19 -42.48 -6.46
CA PRO A 72 4.93 -43.05 -5.98
C PRO A 72 4.72 -42.86 -4.45
N ILE A 73 3.53 -43.29 -4.01
CA ILE A 73 3.04 -43.32 -2.62
C ILE A 73 4.01 -44.06 -1.68
N ASN A 74 4.41 -43.39 -0.61
CA ASN A 74 5.06 -43.97 0.57
C ASN A 74 4.23 -43.55 1.79
N ALA A 75 3.55 -44.52 2.38
CA ALA A 75 2.96 -44.41 3.70
C ALA A 75 4.01 -44.81 4.74
N SER A 76 4.24 -43.97 5.74
CA SER A 76 4.83 -44.37 7.02
C SER A 76 4.35 -43.46 8.14
N THR A 77 3.59 -44.09 9.03
CA THR A 77 3.08 -43.62 10.32
C THR A 77 4.24 -43.36 11.29
N SER A 78 4.26 -42.22 11.99
CA SER A 78 4.65 -42.16 13.42
C SER A 78 4.43 -40.78 14.07
N ARG A 79 3.38 -40.73 14.91
CA ARG A 79 3.33 -40.26 16.32
C ARG A 79 3.85 -38.86 16.72
N ILE A 80 2.88 -38.02 17.07
CA ILE A 80 2.68 -37.25 18.33
C ILE A 80 3.95 -36.68 18.99
N ASN A 81 4.06 -35.35 19.01
CA ASN A 81 4.43 -34.66 20.24
C ASN A 81 3.62 -33.36 20.40
N ASP A 82 3.01 -33.26 21.58
CA ASP A 82 2.10 -32.22 22.03
C ASP A 82 2.93 -31.06 22.61
N SER A 83 2.75 -29.83 22.11
CA SER A 83 3.27 -28.63 22.75
C SER A 83 2.34 -27.47 22.47
N VAL A 84 1.63 -27.09 23.52
CA VAL A 84 0.58 -26.08 23.58
C VAL A 84 1.15 -24.70 23.23
N GLN A 85 0.76 -24.16 22.07
CA GLN A 85 0.72 -22.72 21.80
C GLN A 85 -0.73 -22.31 21.55
N PRO A 86 -1.19 -21.13 22.02
CA PRO A 86 -2.53 -20.65 21.73
C PRO A 86 -2.59 -20.23 20.26
N THR A 87 -3.00 -21.14 19.39
CA THR A 87 -3.29 -20.86 17.99
C THR A 87 -4.65 -20.17 17.91
N THR A 88 -4.65 -18.88 17.64
CA THR A 88 -5.80 -18.24 17.00
C THR A 88 -5.95 -18.88 15.62
N ASP A 89 -6.82 -19.88 15.52
CA ASP A 89 -7.10 -20.56 14.26
C ASP A 89 -7.62 -19.54 13.23
N PRO A 90 -6.92 -19.33 12.09
CA PRO A 90 -7.46 -18.54 11.01
C PRO A 90 -8.53 -19.38 10.32
N LYS A 91 -9.79 -18.97 10.51
CA LYS A 91 -10.92 -19.49 9.73
C LYS A 91 -10.60 -19.34 8.23
N PRO A 92 -10.77 -20.37 7.39
CA PRO A 92 -10.59 -20.22 5.94
C PRO A 92 -11.67 -19.29 5.39
N PHE A 93 -11.26 -18.17 4.82
CA PHE A 93 -12.16 -17.15 4.26
C PHE A 93 -12.53 -17.39 2.79
N THR A 94 -12.04 -18.47 2.16
CA THR A 94 -12.17 -18.67 0.71
C THR A 94 -12.80 -20.02 0.36
N LYS A 95 -13.60 -20.01 -0.71
CA LYS A 95 -14.42 -21.14 -1.20
C LYS A 95 -13.57 -22.16 -1.98
N HIS A 96 -12.36 -21.77 -2.36
CA HIS A 96 -11.40 -22.58 -3.09
C HIS A 96 -10.05 -22.53 -2.35
N SER A 97 -9.64 -23.69 -1.84
CA SER A 97 -8.31 -24.05 -1.31
C SER A 97 -7.52 -22.98 -0.53
N LYS A 98 -7.51 -23.08 0.81
CA LYS A 98 -6.36 -22.86 1.73
C LYS A 98 -5.47 -21.61 1.58
N LEU A 99 -5.79 -20.65 0.71
CA LEU A 99 -4.99 -19.46 0.50
C LEU A 99 -5.24 -18.51 1.66
N GLN A 100 -4.20 -18.27 2.45
CA GLN A 100 -4.25 -17.24 3.48
C GLN A 100 -3.99 -15.88 2.85
N CYS A 101 -4.81 -14.90 3.23
CA CYS A 101 -4.60 -13.52 2.80
C CYS A 101 -3.25 -13.00 3.34
N PRO A 102 -2.36 -12.48 2.48
CA PRO A 102 -1.05 -12.04 2.89
C PRO A 102 -1.13 -10.77 3.74
N ARG A 103 -0.44 -10.78 4.88
CA ARG A 103 -0.37 -9.62 5.78
C ARG A 103 0.68 -8.60 5.35
N PHE A 104 0.42 -7.33 5.62
CA PHE A 104 1.33 -6.23 5.31
C PHE A 104 1.74 -5.48 6.59
N ASN A 105 3.02 -5.56 6.94
CA ASN A 105 3.57 -4.88 8.13
C ASN A 105 4.13 -3.47 7.84
N GLY A 106 4.18 -3.08 6.56
CA GLY A 106 4.83 -1.85 6.10
C GLY A 106 6.19 -2.05 5.41
N GLU A 107 6.61 -3.30 5.19
CA GLU A 107 7.86 -3.65 4.50
C GLU A 107 7.57 -4.42 3.22
N ASP A 108 8.47 -4.32 2.24
CA ASP A 108 8.35 -4.99 0.93
C ASP A 108 6.96 -4.88 0.28
N PHE A 109 6.54 -3.63 0.02
CA PHE A 109 5.25 -3.36 -0.60
C PHE A 109 5.06 -4.09 -1.94
N LEU A 110 6.12 -4.19 -2.75
CA LEU A 110 6.03 -4.82 -4.07
C LEU A 110 5.80 -6.33 -3.94
N GLY A 111 6.56 -7.02 -3.08
CA GLY A 111 6.36 -8.43 -2.82
C GLY A 111 5.00 -8.73 -2.20
N TRP A 112 4.52 -7.88 -1.29
CA TRP A 112 3.17 -8.00 -0.74
C TRP A 112 2.07 -7.78 -1.80
N LYS A 113 2.21 -6.75 -2.65
CA LYS A 113 1.22 -6.42 -3.71
C LYS A 113 1.04 -7.58 -4.69
N ILE A 114 2.13 -8.24 -5.08
CA ILE A 114 2.06 -9.41 -5.98
C ILE A 114 1.29 -10.55 -5.29
N LYS A 115 1.61 -10.86 -4.03
CA LYS A 115 0.93 -11.92 -3.28
C LYS A 115 -0.55 -11.64 -3.06
N ILE A 116 -0.92 -10.39 -2.76
CA ILE A 116 -2.33 -10.06 -2.49
C ILE A 116 -3.16 -10.02 -3.78
N ASN A 117 -2.56 -9.65 -4.92
CA ASN A 117 -3.23 -9.76 -6.21
C ASN A 117 -3.48 -11.23 -6.59
N GLN A 118 -2.49 -12.12 -6.40
CA GLN A 118 -2.68 -13.56 -6.61
C GLN A 118 -3.78 -14.13 -5.71
N PHE A 119 -3.86 -13.67 -4.45
CA PHE A 119 -4.94 -14.03 -3.55
C PHE A 119 -6.31 -13.58 -4.10
N PHE A 120 -6.44 -12.33 -4.54
CA PHE A 120 -7.71 -11.82 -5.09
C PHE A 120 -8.13 -12.50 -6.38
N GLU A 121 -7.19 -12.84 -7.25
CA GLU A 121 -7.46 -13.59 -8.48
C GLU A 121 -7.97 -15.01 -8.15
N ALA A 122 -7.33 -15.68 -7.19
CA ALA A 122 -7.69 -17.04 -6.81
C ALA A 122 -8.98 -17.14 -5.96
N ASP A 123 -9.29 -16.11 -5.17
CA ASP A 123 -10.54 -16.03 -4.39
C ASP A 123 -11.70 -15.40 -5.17
N GLU A 124 -11.47 -14.98 -6.42
CA GLU A 124 -12.43 -14.24 -7.24
C GLU A 124 -13.00 -13.01 -6.51
N THR A 125 -12.13 -12.31 -5.77
CA THR A 125 -12.54 -11.18 -4.94
C THR A 125 -12.99 -10.01 -5.82
N GLU A 126 -14.24 -9.57 -5.65
CA GLU A 126 -14.79 -8.39 -6.32
C GLU A 126 -13.96 -7.13 -6.04
N GLU A 127 -13.77 -6.27 -7.05
CA GLU A 127 -12.96 -5.05 -6.98
C GLU A 127 -13.32 -4.14 -5.79
N ARG A 128 -14.63 -3.96 -5.53
CA ARG A 128 -15.16 -3.16 -4.41
C ARG A 128 -14.72 -3.67 -3.03
N ASN A 129 -14.38 -4.95 -2.91
CA ASN A 129 -14.03 -5.60 -1.65
C ASN A 129 -12.52 -5.70 -1.43
N LYS A 130 -11.70 -5.60 -2.49
CA LYS A 130 -10.23 -5.76 -2.41
C LYS A 130 -9.58 -4.82 -1.41
N VAL A 131 -9.91 -3.53 -1.49
CA VAL A 131 -9.35 -2.50 -0.59
C VAL A 131 -9.73 -2.80 0.86
N ARG A 132 -11.00 -3.15 1.12
CA ARG A 132 -11.47 -3.51 2.47
C ARG A 132 -10.72 -4.73 3.02
N ILE A 133 -10.54 -5.77 2.20
CA ILE A 133 -9.83 -6.99 2.59
C ILE A 133 -8.35 -6.73 2.87
N ALA A 134 -7.68 -5.95 2.01
CA ALA A 134 -6.28 -5.56 2.22
C ALA A 134 -6.08 -4.81 3.54
N MET A 135 -6.94 -3.83 3.84
CA MET A 135 -6.86 -3.05 5.07
C MET A 135 -7.05 -3.89 6.34
N MET A 136 -7.91 -4.92 6.29
CA MET A 136 -8.10 -5.84 7.42
C MET A 136 -6.86 -6.69 7.73
N HIS A 137 -5.93 -6.80 6.77
CA HIS A 137 -4.71 -7.61 6.89
C HIS A 137 -3.44 -6.75 7.00
N PHE A 138 -3.60 -5.48 7.37
CA PHE A 138 -2.48 -4.65 7.78
C PHE A 138 -2.06 -4.99 9.21
N ASP A 139 -0.75 -5.07 9.41
CA ASP A 139 -0.09 -5.32 10.68
C ASP A 139 0.92 -4.21 10.99
N GLY A 140 1.41 -4.18 12.23
CA GLY A 140 2.55 -3.34 12.63
C GLY A 140 2.38 -1.87 12.26
N ARG A 141 3.36 -1.33 11.52
CA ARG A 141 3.39 0.10 11.16
C ARG A 141 2.29 0.47 10.16
N ALA A 142 1.92 -0.44 9.26
CA ALA A 142 0.84 -0.22 8.30
C ALA A 142 -0.52 -0.09 9.00
N LEU A 143 -0.78 -0.91 10.02
CA LEU A 143 -2.01 -0.83 10.82
C LEU A 143 -2.10 0.49 11.61
N GLN A 144 -0.99 0.91 12.22
CA GLN A 144 -0.90 2.19 12.94
C GLN A 144 -1.21 3.38 12.02
N TRP A 145 -0.66 3.37 10.79
CA TRP A 145 -0.98 4.36 9.78
C TRP A 145 -2.47 4.39 9.44
N HIS A 146 -3.08 3.23 9.19
CA HIS A 146 -4.50 3.13 8.85
C HIS A 146 -5.40 3.67 9.98
N GLN A 147 -5.12 3.32 11.23
CA GLN A 147 -5.85 3.85 12.39
C GLN A 147 -5.73 5.36 12.52
N ARG A 148 -4.55 5.93 12.25
CA ARG A 148 -4.34 7.38 12.26
C ARG A 148 -5.09 8.04 11.12
N PHE A 149 -5.03 7.48 9.91
CA PHE A 149 -5.75 7.95 8.73
C PHE A 149 -7.26 8.01 8.98
N MET A 150 -7.85 6.94 9.51
CA MET A 150 -9.28 6.88 9.86
C MET A 150 -9.68 7.94 10.90
N ARG A 151 -8.82 8.22 11.88
CA ARG A 151 -9.06 9.26 12.89
C ARG A 151 -9.05 10.67 12.30
N VAL A 152 -8.22 10.92 11.28
CA VAL A 152 -8.13 12.23 10.61
C VAL A 152 -9.31 12.43 9.67
N ILE A 153 -9.68 11.42 8.90
CA ILE A 153 -10.82 11.50 7.97
C ILE A 153 -12.16 11.51 8.70
N GLY A 154 -12.29 10.83 9.84
CA GLY A 154 -13.48 10.88 10.69
C GLY A 154 -13.77 12.25 11.33
N ARG A 155 -12.83 13.22 11.26
CA ARG A 155 -13.04 14.59 11.74
C ARG A 155 -13.50 15.58 10.66
N GLN A 156 -13.45 15.21 9.38
CA GLN A 156 -13.87 16.06 8.25
C GLN A 156 -15.35 15.84 7.87
N GLN A 157 -16.11 15.07 8.65
CA GLN A 157 -17.53 14.76 8.42
C GLN A 157 -18.43 15.09 9.63
N SER A 158 -18.02 16.00 10.52
CA SER A 158 -18.88 16.56 11.58
C SER A 158 -18.94 18.07 11.50
#